data_AF-A0A1Z5JML9-F1
#
_entry.id   AF-A0A1Z5JML9-F1
#
_cell.length_a   1.000
_cell.length_b   1.000
_cell.length_c   1.000
_cell.angle_alpha   90.00
_cell.angle_beta   90.00
_cell.angle_gamma   90.00
#
_symmetry.space_group_name_H-M   'P 1'
#
loop_
_entity.id
_entity.type
_entity.pdbx_description
1 polymer ?
#
loop_
_entity_poly.entity_id
_entity_poly.type
_entity_poly.pdbx_seq_one_letter_code
_entity_poly.pdbx_strand_id
1 'polypeptide(L)'
;MVTALLFDHDESSCELANDAVPDLVHDSDSSSCSSFSPVKSSLTSITSVASHDDELLRIISDAADARDDSCAIKKDTCSEPYHRAKQVSWGTLNIKMYPIICGDHPDCVHGPPLTIAWDHVAEVTKSIDEVELQRSSPSSPATRLNWLARRQLVRSLGATYEDIDEAQKESRRCRLQREATLARLRFHDWREKIFRRLGRTFHVKA
;
A
#
# COMPACT_ATOMS: atom_id res chain seq x y z
N MET A 1 52.90 -9.17 31.09
CA MET A 1 51.74 -10.05 31.27
C MET A 1 50.50 -9.32 30.78
N VAL A 2 50.13 -9.52 29.52
CA VAL A 2 48.83 -9.12 28.96
C VAL A 2 48.40 -10.27 28.06
N THR A 3 47.42 -11.02 28.51
CA THR A 3 46.80 -12.15 27.78
C THR A 3 45.88 -11.58 26.70
N ALA A 4 46.25 -11.76 25.44
CA ALA A 4 45.36 -11.56 24.31
C ALA A 4 44.44 -12.78 24.18
N LEU A 5 43.13 -12.56 24.34
CA LEU A 5 42.11 -13.55 24.03
C LEU A 5 41.85 -13.51 22.52
N LEU A 6 42.39 -14.50 21.81
CA LEU A 6 41.99 -14.85 20.45
C LEU A 6 40.55 -15.37 20.52
N PHE A 7 39.60 -14.63 19.97
CA PHE A 7 38.28 -15.15 19.63
C PHE A 7 38.37 -15.73 18.22
N ASP A 8 38.46 -17.05 18.12
CA ASP A 8 38.22 -17.77 16.88
C ASP A 8 36.73 -17.62 16.53
N HIS A 9 36.44 -16.73 15.58
CA HIS A 9 35.18 -16.79 14.86
C HIS A 9 35.28 -17.97 13.88
N ASP A 10 34.73 -19.11 14.29
CA ASP A 10 34.35 -20.17 13.37
C ASP A 10 33.35 -19.57 12.36
N GLU A 11 33.86 -19.21 11.18
CA GLU A 11 33.05 -19.13 9.97
C GLU A 11 32.57 -20.54 9.64
N SER A 12 31.57 -20.98 10.39
CA SER A 12 30.73 -22.12 10.03
C SER A 12 29.96 -21.71 8.79
N SER A 13 30.62 -21.97 7.65
CA SER A 13 30.08 -21.90 6.31
C SER A 13 28.81 -22.75 6.28
N CYS A 14 27.67 -22.11 6.46
CA CYS A 14 26.40 -22.65 6.03
C CYS A 14 26.44 -22.64 4.51
N GLU A 15 27.04 -23.69 3.95
CA GLU A 15 26.71 -24.17 2.61
C GLU A 15 25.20 -24.42 2.62
N LEU A 16 24.46 -23.37 2.30
CA LEU A 16 23.09 -23.45 1.86
C LEU A 16 23.17 -24.34 0.63
N ALA A 17 22.86 -25.62 0.84
CA ALA A 17 22.50 -26.51 -0.23
C ALA A 17 21.57 -25.72 -1.13
N ASN A 18 22.05 -25.47 -2.36
CA ASN A 18 21.23 -25.03 -3.45
C ASN A 18 20.20 -26.14 -3.63
N ASP A 19 19.13 -26.08 -2.84
CA ASP A 19 17.88 -26.76 -3.13
C ASP A 19 17.52 -26.23 -4.50
N ALA A 20 17.87 -27.03 -5.50
CA ALA A 20 17.45 -26.89 -6.87
C ALA A 20 15.95 -26.71 -6.82
N VAL A 21 15.50 -25.45 -6.87
CA VAL A 21 14.12 -25.13 -7.15
C VAL A 21 13.88 -25.87 -8.46
N PRO A 22 13.01 -26.89 -8.50
CA PRO A 22 12.75 -27.61 -9.73
C PRO A 22 12.38 -26.53 -10.74
N ASP A 23 13.20 -26.44 -11.78
CA ASP A 23 13.05 -25.53 -12.89
C ASP A 23 11.66 -25.84 -13.47
N LEU A 24 10.67 -25.09 -12.99
CA LEU A 24 9.27 -25.26 -13.32
C LEU A 24 9.18 -24.78 -14.76
N VAL A 25 9.35 -25.76 -15.65
CA VAL A 25 8.88 -25.83 -17.02
C VAL A 25 8.85 -24.47 -17.70
N HIS A 26 9.87 -24.27 -18.52
CA HIS A 26 9.79 -23.42 -19.69
C HIS A 26 8.68 -23.97 -20.58
N ASP A 27 7.43 -23.60 -20.31
CA ASP A 27 6.30 -23.77 -21.22
C ASP A 27 6.61 -22.90 -22.43
N SER A 28 7.38 -23.49 -23.34
CA SER A 28 7.41 -23.13 -24.73
C SER A 28 6.03 -23.46 -25.28
N ASP A 29 5.07 -22.57 -25.05
CA ASP A 29 3.85 -22.52 -25.83
C ASP A 29 4.26 -22.11 -27.24
N SER A 30 4.64 -23.14 -28.01
CA SER A 30 4.55 -23.17 -29.44
C SER A 30 3.14 -22.72 -29.80
N SER A 31 3.04 -21.44 -30.16
CA SER A 31 1.88 -20.81 -30.77
C SER A 31 1.51 -21.57 -32.04
N SER A 32 0.70 -22.61 -31.88
CA SER A 32 -0.02 -23.26 -32.95
C SER A 32 -1.12 -22.30 -33.38
N CYS A 33 -0.97 -21.79 -34.59
CA CYS A 33 -1.93 -20.96 -35.30
C CYS A 33 -3.27 -21.69 -35.46
N SER A 34 -4.16 -21.54 -34.48
CA SER A 34 -5.57 -21.88 -34.65
C SER A 34 -6.25 -20.78 -35.46
N SER A 35 -6.53 -21.11 -36.70
CA SER A 35 -7.34 -20.38 -37.65
C SER A 35 -8.61 -19.83 -36.99
N PHE A 36 -8.65 -18.53 -36.74
CA PHE A 36 -9.87 -17.84 -36.35
C PHE A 36 -10.80 -17.75 -37.56
N SER A 37 -11.90 -18.49 -37.48
CA SER A 37 -13.03 -18.36 -38.40
C SER A 37 -13.62 -16.95 -38.28
N PRO A 38 -13.92 -16.28 -39.41
CA PRO A 38 -14.52 -14.95 -39.40
C PRO A 38 -15.98 -15.04 -38.95
N VAL A 39 -16.26 -14.67 -37.71
CA VAL A 39 -17.64 -14.43 -37.25
C VAL A 39 -18.11 -13.10 -37.82
N LYS A 40 -18.94 -13.19 -38.86
CA LYS A 40 -19.76 -12.09 -39.35
C LYS A 40 -20.92 -11.90 -38.37
N SER A 41 -20.99 -10.76 -37.67
CA SER A 41 -22.28 -10.25 -37.20
C SER A 41 -22.22 -8.79 -36.77
N SER A 42 -22.88 -7.98 -37.59
CA SER A 42 -23.70 -6.82 -37.25
C SER A 42 -23.09 -5.67 -36.44
N LEU A 43 -22.69 -4.66 -37.21
CA LEU A 43 -22.74 -3.26 -36.83
C LEU A 43 -24.19 -2.86 -36.51
N THR A 44 -24.52 -2.70 -35.24
CA THR A 44 -25.63 -1.83 -34.84
C THR A 44 -25.04 -0.46 -34.55
N SER A 45 -25.30 0.46 -35.48
CA SER A 45 -25.34 1.90 -35.26
C SER A 45 -26.32 2.25 -34.13
N ILE A 46 -26.46 3.55 -33.86
CA ILE A 46 -27.37 4.23 -32.92
C ILE A 46 -26.91 4.26 -31.44
N THR A 47 -26.84 5.39 -30.74
CA THR A 47 -27.33 6.76 -30.97
C THR A 47 -26.51 7.76 -30.15
N SER A 48 -26.18 8.89 -30.78
CA SER A 48 -25.78 10.15 -30.14
C SER A 48 -26.87 10.62 -29.17
N VAL A 49 -26.55 10.71 -27.87
CA VAL A 49 -27.37 11.43 -26.89
C VAL A 49 -26.68 12.75 -26.58
N ALA A 50 -27.26 13.81 -27.13
CA ALA A 50 -26.89 15.17 -26.84
C ALA A 50 -27.47 15.61 -25.49
N SER A 51 -26.72 16.48 -24.81
CA SER A 51 -27.23 17.65 -24.08
C SER A 51 -28.16 17.37 -22.90
N HIS A 52 -27.63 17.44 -21.67
CA HIS A 52 -28.40 17.73 -20.44
C HIS A 52 -27.51 18.42 -19.39
N ASP A 53 -26.73 19.42 -19.81
CA ASP A 53 -26.02 20.34 -18.90
C ASP A 53 -26.74 21.69 -18.92
N ASP A 54 -27.83 21.87 -18.16
CA ASP A 54 -28.42 23.22 -17.93
C ASP A 54 -29.48 23.31 -16.79
N GLU A 55 -29.51 22.40 -15.80
CA GLU A 55 -30.57 22.42 -14.75
C GLU A 55 -30.10 22.39 -13.28
N LEU A 56 -28.82 22.68 -12.98
CA LEU A 56 -28.32 22.71 -11.59
C LEU A 56 -27.92 24.09 -11.05
N LEU A 57 -28.14 25.18 -11.81
CA LEU A 57 -27.80 26.55 -11.39
C LEU A 57 -28.99 27.41 -10.91
N ARG A 58 -30.20 26.84 -10.78
CA ARG A 58 -31.41 27.62 -10.40
C ARG A 58 -31.85 27.55 -8.93
N ILE A 59 -31.15 26.82 -8.06
CA ILE A 59 -31.59 26.61 -6.66
C ILE A 59 -30.85 27.53 -5.65
N ILE A 60 -29.83 28.30 -6.05
CA ILE A 60 -28.99 29.09 -5.12
C ILE A 60 -29.37 30.59 -5.08
N SER A 61 -30.36 31.05 -5.85
CA SER A 61 -30.63 32.50 -6.00
C SER A 61 -31.63 33.11 -5.01
N ASP A 62 -32.35 32.33 -4.20
CA ASP A 62 -33.48 32.84 -3.41
C ASP A 62 -33.27 32.76 -1.88
N ALA A 63 -32.17 33.34 -1.39
CA ALA A 63 -31.95 33.56 0.06
C ALA A 63 -31.47 34.99 0.38
N ALA A 64 -31.85 35.96 -0.44
CA ALA A 64 -31.73 37.37 -0.14
C ALA A 64 -33.10 37.88 0.33
N ASP A 65 -33.49 37.55 1.58
CA ASP A 65 -34.61 38.23 2.22
C ASP A 65 -34.25 38.70 3.63
N ALA A 66 -34.64 39.94 3.87
CA ALA A 66 -34.14 40.87 4.86
C ALA A 66 -34.39 40.44 6.32
N ARG A 67 -33.37 40.62 7.16
CA ARG A 67 -33.56 41.01 8.58
C ARG A 67 -32.53 42.06 8.97
N ASP A 68 -32.97 43.31 8.81
CA ASP A 68 -32.40 44.50 9.46
C ASP A 68 -32.89 44.51 10.92
N ASP A 69 -32.15 43.85 11.82
CA ASP A 69 -32.34 43.99 13.26
C ASP A 69 -31.23 44.90 13.80
N SER A 70 -31.50 46.21 13.74
CA SER A 70 -30.69 47.26 14.32
C SER A 70 -30.74 47.18 15.85
N CYS A 71 -29.91 46.32 16.45
CA CYS A 71 -29.66 46.41 17.88
C CYS A 71 -28.57 47.46 18.12
N ALA A 72 -29.00 48.70 18.38
CA ALA A 72 -28.17 49.81 18.79
C ALA A 72 -27.57 49.54 20.18
N ILE A 73 -26.54 48.70 20.23
CA ILE A 73 -25.73 48.48 21.43
C ILE A 73 -24.74 49.65 21.54
N LYS A 74 -25.02 50.50 22.52
CA LYS A 74 -24.16 51.61 22.94
C LYS A 74 -22.79 51.05 23.33
N LYS A 75 -21.75 51.50 22.63
CA LYS A 75 -20.35 51.20 22.95
C LYS A 75 -19.94 51.99 24.20
N ASP A 76 -20.15 51.40 25.37
CA ASP A 76 -19.44 51.84 26.57
C ASP A 76 -18.02 51.27 26.50
N THR A 77 -17.09 52.13 26.09
CA THR A 77 -15.64 51.91 26.16
C THR A 77 -15.18 51.91 27.61
N CYS A 78 -15.26 50.74 28.25
CA CYS A 78 -14.42 50.42 29.39
C CYS A 78 -13.24 49.59 28.88
N SER A 79 -12.08 50.23 28.77
CA SER A 79 -10.81 49.61 28.39
C SER A 79 -10.29 48.76 29.55
N GLU A 80 -10.99 47.66 29.83
CA GLU A 80 -10.45 46.58 30.64
C GLU A 80 -9.28 45.92 29.87
N PRO A 81 -8.17 45.56 30.54
CA PRO A 81 -7.04 44.91 29.91
C PRO A 81 -7.51 43.62 29.27
N TYR A 82 -7.63 43.63 27.94
CA TYR A 82 -8.02 42.50 27.11
C TYR A 82 -7.13 41.31 27.49
N HIS A 83 -7.64 40.39 28.32
CA HIS A 83 -7.01 39.12 28.55
C HIS A 83 -6.85 38.46 27.20
N ARG A 84 -5.61 38.43 26.68
CA ARG A 84 -5.32 37.77 25.39
C ARG A 84 -5.84 36.35 25.52
N ALA A 85 -6.91 36.06 24.79
CA ALA A 85 -7.47 34.73 24.74
C ALA A 85 -6.33 33.79 24.32
N LYS A 86 -6.11 32.72 25.08
CA LYS A 86 -5.11 31.72 24.73
C LYS A 86 -5.57 31.06 23.44
N GLN A 87 -4.96 31.46 22.33
CA GLN A 87 -5.24 30.87 21.04
C GLN A 87 -4.31 29.67 20.85
N VAL A 88 -4.90 28.52 20.56
CA VAL A 88 -4.16 27.35 20.08
C VAL A 88 -4.00 27.51 18.58
N SER A 89 -2.77 27.47 18.09
CA SER A 89 -2.46 27.34 16.68
C SER A 89 -1.70 26.06 16.47
N TRP A 90 -1.86 25.48 15.29
CA TRP A 90 -1.13 24.31 14.89
C TRP A 90 0.18 24.71 14.23
N GLY A 91 1.18 23.83 14.32
CA GLY A 91 2.52 24.09 13.78
C GLY A 91 2.62 23.93 12.26
N THR A 92 3.85 23.97 11.76
CA THR A 92 4.18 23.69 10.35
C THR A 92 4.29 22.18 10.11
N LEU A 93 3.88 21.73 8.93
CA LEU A 93 3.99 20.35 8.45
C LEU A 93 5.16 20.24 7.47
N ASN A 94 6.03 19.26 7.69
CA ASN A 94 7.08 18.88 6.73
C ASN A 94 6.66 17.59 6.01
N ILE A 95 6.43 17.70 4.70
CA ILE A 95 5.96 16.61 3.84
C ILE A 95 7.14 16.13 2.99
N LYS A 96 7.53 14.87 3.16
CA LYS A 96 8.57 14.22 2.36
C LYS A 96 7.95 13.34 1.29
N MET A 97 8.44 13.46 0.06
CA MET A 97 7.98 12.69 -1.09
C MET A 97 8.99 11.60 -1.42
N TYR A 98 8.54 10.35 -1.42
CA TYR A 98 9.36 9.18 -1.71
C TYR A 98 8.94 8.57 -3.05
N PRO A 99 9.89 8.18 -3.91
CA PRO A 99 9.60 7.42 -5.12
C PRO A 99 8.88 6.11 -4.82
N ILE A 100 7.94 5.74 -5.70
CA ILE A 100 7.33 4.41 -5.68
C ILE A 100 8.22 3.48 -6.53
N ILE A 101 8.61 2.35 -5.96
CA ILE A 101 9.47 1.34 -6.60
C ILE A 101 8.84 -0.06 -6.48
N CYS A 102 9.37 -1.02 -7.24
CA CYS A 102 9.06 -2.43 -7.03
C CYS A 102 9.50 -2.88 -5.63
N GLY A 103 8.63 -3.56 -4.90
CA GLY A 103 8.93 -4.11 -3.57
C GLY A 103 9.21 -5.62 -3.57
N ASP A 104 9.12 -6.22 -2.39
CA ASP A 104 9.36 -7.65 -2.12
C ASP A 104 8.21 -8.29 -1.29
N HIS A 105 7.07 -7.60 -1.17
CA HIS A 105 5.98 -8.02 -0.29
C HIS A 105 5.29 -9.33 -0.77
N PRO A 106 5.35 -10.42 0.01
CA PRO A 106 4.94 -11.76 -0.45
C PRO A 106 3.43 -11.94 -0.66
N ASP A 107 2.59 -11.07 -0.06
CA ASP A 107 1.13 -11.19 -0.17
C ASP A 107 0.57 -10.76 -1.55
N CYS A 108 1.42 -10.20 -2.42
CA CYS A 108 1.01 -9.87 -3.78
C CYS A 108 0.89 -11.14 -4.64
N VAL A 109 -0.34 -11.60 -4.87
CA VAL A 109 -0.60 -12.79 -5.71
C VAL A 109 -0.36 -12.52 -7.19
N HIS A 110 -0.74 -11.33 -7.67
CA HIS A 110 -0.62 -10.91 -9.06
C HIS A 110 0.06 -9.55 -9.18
N GLY A 111 0.91 -9.41 -10.20
CA GLY A 111 1.64 -8.18 -10.51
C GLY A 111 2.73 -7.81 -9.51
N PRO A 112 3.49 -6.74 -9.79
CA PRO A 112 4.59 -6.34 -8.92
C PRO A 112 4.07 -5.81 -7.58
N PRO A 113 4.68 -6.20 -6.45
CA PRO A 113 4.49 -5.47 -5.20
C PRO A 113 4.99 -4.02 -5.36
N LEU A 114 4.33 -3.09 -4.68
CA LEU A 114 4.79 -1.69 -4.63
C LEU A 114 5.35 -1.41 -3.24
N THR A 115 6.44 -0.64 -3.20
CA THR A 115 6.96 -0.05 -1.97
C THR A 115 7.42 1.38 -2.23
N ILE A 116 7.81 2.09 -1.19
CA ILE A 116 8.46 3.40 -1.29
C ILE A 116 9.97 3.23 -1.12
N ALA A 117 10.75 4.02 -1.86
CA ALA A 117 12.19 4.06 -1.68
C ALA A 117 12.55 4.68 -0.31
N TRP A 118 13.75 4.37 0.17
CA TRP A 118 14.27 4.92 1.43
C TRP A 118 14.63 6.41 1.32
N ASP A 119 15.09 6.84 0.15
CA ASP A 119 15.51 8.22 -0.11
C ASP A 119 14.34 9.04 -0.64
N HIS A 120 14.13 10.23 -0.05
CA HIS A 120 13.12 11.18 -0.52
C HIS A 120 13.69 11.99 -1.68
N VAL A 121 12.83 12.34 -2.63
CA VAL A 121 13.20 13.18 -3.79
C VAL A 121 12.81 14.64 -3.59
N ALA A 122 11.88 14.92 -2.67
CA ALA A 122 11.46 16.28 -2.37
C ALA A 122 10.97 16.39 -0.93
N GLU A 123 11.09 17.59 -0.37
CA GLU A 123 10.55 17.98 0.93
C GLU A 123 9.84 19.33 0.79
N VAL A 124 8.64 19.43 1.35
CA VAL A 124 7.79 20.61 1.28
C VAL A 124 7.30 20.95 2.68
N THR A 125 7.51 22.20 3.11
CA THR A 125 6.96 22.72 4.35
C THR A 125 5.69 23.53 4.06
N LYS A 126 4.58 23.20 4.72
CA LYS A 126 3.30 23.92 4.62
C LYS A 126 2.72 24.21 6.00
N SER A 127 1.89 25.25 6.12
CA SER A 127 1.04 25.37 7.31
C SER A 127 -0.06 24.30 7.26
N ILE A 128 -0.50 23.81 8.42
CA ILE A 128 -1.61 22.86 8.47
C ILE A 128 -2.92 23.45 7.93
N ASP A 129 -3.13 24.76 8.15
CA ASP A 129 -4.33 25.47 7.69
C ASP A 129 -4.39 25.47 6.16
N GLU A 130 -3.25 25.66 5.48
CA GLU A 130 -3.17 25.53 4.02
C GLU A 130 -3.52 24.12 3.53
N VAL A 131 -3.08 23.07 4.24
CA VAL A 131 -3.35 21.68 3.86
C VAL A 131 -4.82 21.32 4.08
N GLU A 132 -5.39 21.76 5.19
CA GLU A 132 -6.81 21.54 5.48
C GLU A 132 -7.71 22.31 4.51
N LEU A 133 -7.36 23.55 4.16
CA LEU A 133 -8.08 24.32 3.16
C LEU A 133 -8.06 23.66 1.77
N GLN A 134 -6.95 22.99 1.41
CA GLN A 134 -6.81 22.25 0.15
C GLN A 134 -7.58 20.91 0.12
N ARG A 135 -8.03 20.39 1.27
CA ARG A 135 -8.86 19.17 1.32
C ARG A 135 -10.31 19.51 0.96
N SER A 136 -10.58 19.68 -0.34
CA SER A 136 -11.91 20.05 -0.86
C SER A 136 -12.98 18.95 -0.81
N SER A 137 -12.66 17.73 -0.38
CA SER A 137 -13.64 16.69 -0.08
C SER A 137 -13.09 15.63 0.85
N PRO A 138 -13.95 14.95 1.64
CA PRO A 138 -13.56 13.71 2.29
C PRO A 138 -13.08 12.76 1.18
N SER A 139 -11.79 12.42 1.22
CA SER A 139 -11.21 11.49 0.26
C SER A 139 -12.09 10.25 0.25
N SER A 140 -12.56 9.85 -0.93
CA SER A 140 -13.16 8.52 -1.08
C SER A 140 -12.19 7.50 -0.47
N PRO A 141 -12.70 6.43 0.16
CA PRO A 141 -11.84 5.42 0.75
C PRO A 141 -10.84 4.97 -0.30
N ALA A 142 -9.55 5.07 0.05
CA ALA A 142 -8.45 4.80 -0.88
C ALA A 142 -8.69 3.43 -1.54
N THR A 143 -9.06 3.45 -2.82
CA THR A 143 -9.38 2.22 -3.54
C THR A 143 -8.09 1.46 -3.75
N ARG A 144 -8.08 0.18 -3.39
CA ARG A 144 -6.91 -0.68 -3.60
C ARG A 144 -6.57 -0.70 -5.08
N LEU A 145 -5.29 -0.44 -5.40
CA LEU A 145 -4.82 -0.48 -6.79
C LEU A 145 -4.88 -1.92 -7.33
N ASN A 146 -5.55 -2.10 -8.47
CA ASN A 146 -5.50 -3.37 -9.21
C ASN A 146 -4.06 -3.64 -9.69
N TRP A 147 -3.69 -4.91 -9.88
CA TRP A 147 -2.36 -5.34 -10.32
C TRP A 147 -1.94 -4.68 -11.65
N LEU A 148 -2.88 -4.46 -12.57
CA LEU A 148 -2.61 -3.79 -13.85
C LEU A 148 -2.25 -2.32 -13.63
N ALA A 149 -2.98 -1.63 -12.74
CA ALA A 149 -2.69 -0.25 -12.36
C ALA A 149 -1.33 -0.14 -11.66
N ARG A 150 -0.99 -1.09 -10.78
CA ARG A 150 0.34 -1.15 -10.14
C ARG A 150 1.46 -1.32 -11.17
N ARG A 151 1.30 -2.23 -12.14
CA ARG A 151 2.27 -2.45 -13.22
C ARG A 151 2.45 -1.20 -14.09
N GLN A 152 1.35 -0.55 -14.48
CA GLN A 152 1.39 0.68 -15.26
C GLN A 152 2.04 1.84 -14.48
N LEU A 153 1.74 1.96 -13.18
CA LEU A 153 2.31 2.98 -12.32
C LEU A 153 3.84 2.88 -12.27
N VAL A 154 4.38 1.70 -11.96
CA VAL A 154 5.84 1.52 -11.86
C VAL A 154 6.53 1.69 -13.21
N ARG A 155 5.90 1.23 -14.31
CA ARG A 155 6.41 1.50 -15.66
C ARG A 155 6.44 2.99 -15.99
N SER A 156 5.40 3.74 -15.60
CA SER A 156 5.35 5.18 -15.85
C SER A 156 6.44 5.95 -15.10
N LEU A 157 6.97 5.35 -14.02
CA LEU A 157 8.08 5.85 -13.22
C LEU A 157 9.46 5.39 -13.73
N GLY A 158 9.51 4.68 -14.85
CA GLY A 158 10.77 4.30 -15.52
C GLY A 158 11.24 2.86 -15.28
N ALA A 159 10.51 2.04 -14.53
CA ALA A 159 10.90 0.64 -14.36
C ALA A 159 10.75 -0.17 -15.65
N THR A 160 11.72 -1.06 -15.89
CA THR A 160 11.72 -1.96 -17.04
C THR A 160 10.76 -3.13 -16.82
N TYR A 161 10.52 -3.94 -17.86
CA TYR A 161 9.76 -5.18 -17.68
C TYR A 161 10.55 -6.21 -16.86
N GLU A 162 11.87 -6.21 -17.00
CA GLU A 162 12.78 -7.13 -16.30
C GLU A 162 12.73 -6.88 -14.78
N ASP A 163 12.79 -5.61 -14.36
CA ASP A 163 12.69 -5.22 -12.94
C ASP A 163 11.37 -5.69 -12.31
N ILE A 164 10.28 -5.58 -13.08
CA ILE A 164 8.93 -5.96 -12.64
C ILE A 164 8.82 -7.47 -12.46
N ASP A 165 9.40 -8.24 -13.39
CA ASP A 165 9.37 -9.69 -13.36
C ASP A 165 10.30 -10.24 -12.27
N GLU A 166 11.47 -9.63 -12.07
CA GLU A 166 12.39 -9.96 -10.98
C GLU A 166 11.75 -9.74 -9.61
N ALA A 167 11.11 -8.58 -9.40
CA ALA A 167 10.40 -8.30 -8.15
C ALA A 167 9.27 -9.30 -7.85
N GLN A 168 8.58 -9.77 -8.89
CA GLN A 168 7.56 -10.81 -8.75
C GLN A 168 8.16 -12.17 -8.39
N LYS A 169 9.29 -12.54 -9.02
CA LYS A 169 10.02 -13.76 -8.69
C LYS A 169 10.50 -13.74 -7.24
N GLU A 170 11.02 -12.60 -6.77
CA GLU A 170 11.46 -12.43 -5.38
C GLU A 170 10.29 -12.59 -4.41
N SER A 171 9.19 -11.87 -4.67
CA SER A 171 7.99 -11.95 -3.83
C SER A 171 7.45 -13.38 -3.73
N ARG A 172 7.47 -14.12 -4.85
CA ARG A 172 7.09 -15.53 -4.88
C ARG A 172 8.04 -16.38 -4.03
N ARG A 173 9.36 -16.14 -4.13
CA ARG A 173 10.36 -16.85 -3.33
C ARG A 173 10.14 -16.61 -1.84
N CYS A 174 10.01 -15.36 -1.41
CA CYS A 174 9.70 -14.97 -0.04
C CYS A 174 8.42 -15.64 0.48
N ARG A 175 7.37 -15.69 -0.36
CA ARG A 175 6.10 -16.35 -0.02
C ARG A 175 6.31 -17.84 0.23
N LEU A 176 6.99 -18.55 -0.68
CA LEU A 176 7.25 -19.99 -0.55
C LEU A 176 8.09 -20.31 0.68
N GLN A 177 9.13 -19.51 0.96
CA GLN A 177 9.94 -19.66 2.17
C GLN A 177 9.12 -19.48 3.46
N ARG A 178 8.23 -18.48 3.47
CA ARG A 178 7.32 -18.25 4.60
C ARG A 178 6.35 -19.41 4.79
N GLU A 179 5.76 -19.91 3.70
CA GLU A 179 4.88 -21.08 3.73
C GLU A 179 5.59 -22.32 4.26
N ALA A 180 6.82 -22.59 3.80
CA ALA A 180 7.64 -23.69 4.30
C ALA A 180 7.96 -23.54 5.80
N THR A 181 8.31 -22.33 6.24
CA THR A 181 8.56 -22.03 7.65
C THR A 181 7.33 -22.29 8.51
N LEU A 182 6.15 -21.81 8.06
CA LEU A 182 4.88 -22.04 8.76
C LEU A 182 4.50 -23.51 8.79
N ALA A 183 4.73 -24.27 7.71
CA ALA A 183 4.50 -25.71 7.68
C ALA A 183 5.39 -26.44 8.69
N ARG A 184 6.68 -26.08 8.79
CA ARG A 184 7.61 -26.62 9.77
C ARG A 184 7.18 -26.34 11.21
N LEU A 185 6.77 -25.11 11.51
CA LEU A 185 6.27 -24.74 12.84
C LEU A 185 4.98 -25.50 13.21
N ARG A 186 4.03 -25.60 12.27
CA ARG A 186 2.80 -26.38 12.47
C ARG A 186 3.08 -27.86 12.72
N PHE A 187 4.04 -28.43 11.99
CA PHE A 187 4.46 -29.81 12.21
C PHE A 187 5.11 -30.00 13.58
N HIS A 188 5.95 -29.06 14.00
CA HIS A 188 6.57 -29.08 15.33
C HIS A 188 5.53 -29.06 16.45
N ASP A 189 4.56 -28.14 16.40
CA ASP A 189 3.48 -28.03 17.38
C ASP A 189 2.61 -29.29 17.44
N TRP A 190 2.31 -29.87 16.28
CA TRP A 190 1.59 -31.13 16.18
C TRP A 190 2.37 -32.28 16.82
N ARG A 191 3.67 -32.37 16.54
CA ARG A 191 4.58 -33.38 17.10
C ARG A 191 4.65 -33.27 18.63
N GLU A 192 4.81 -32.07 19.17
CA GLU A 192 4.82 -31.85 20.62
C GLU A 192 3.52 -32.28 21.29
N LYS A 193 2.36 -31.94 20.69
CA LYS A 193 1.05 -32.35 21.23
C LYS A 193 0.90 -33.86 21.28
N ILE A 194 1.43 -34.57 20.29
CA ILE A 194 1.45 -36.04 20.28
C ILE A 194 2.35 -36.60 21.37
N PHE A 195 3.58 -36.09 21.50
CA PHE A 195 4.50 -36.51 22.56
C PHE A 195 3.92 -36.27 23.97
N ARG A 196 3.26 -35.12 24.20
CA ARG A 196 2.58 -34.85 25.49
C ARG A 196 1.43 -35.81 25.78
N ARG A 197 0.73 -36.32 24.75
CA ARG A 197 -0.34 -37.33 24.91
C ARG A 197 0.23 -38.72 25.19
N LEU A 198 1.28 -39.12 24.48
CA LEU A 198 1.89 -40.46 24.61
C LEU A 198 2.82 -40.59 25.82
N GLY A 199 3.48 -39.50 26.26
CA GLY A 199 4.39 -39.50 27.41
C GLY A 199 3.70 -39.53 28.78
N ARG A 200 2.36 -39.36 28.83
CA ARG A 200 1.58 -39.43 30.08
C ARG A 200 1.23 -40.85 30.53
N THR A 201 1.53 -41.88 29.73
CA THR A 201 1.09 -43.26 30.00
C THR A 201 2.12 -44.21 30.59
N PHE A 202 3.32 -43.76 30.96
CA PHE A 202 4.27 -44.62 31.70
C PHE A 202 4.16 -44.40 33.22
N HIS A 203 3.06 -44.84 33.80
CA HIS A 203 3.06 -45.16 35.23
C HIS A 203 3.79 -46.50 35.39
N VAL A 204 5.08 -46.42 35.72
CA VAL A 204 5.87 -47.56 36.15
C VAL A 204 5.31 -48.03 37.48
N LYS A 205 4.57 -49.14 37.50
CA LYS A 205 4.26 -49.84 38.75
C LYS A 205 5.54 -50.51 39.23
N ALA A 206 6.03 -50.05 40.39
CA ALA A 206 7.11 -50.68 41.15
C ALA A 206 6.64 -51.98 41.78
#